data_AF-A0A359LS10-F1
#
_entry.id   AF-A0A359LS10-F1
#
_cell.length_a   1.000
_cell.length_b   1.000
_cell.length_c   1.000
_cell.angle_alpha   90.00
_cell.angle_beta   90.00
_cell.angle_gamma   90.00
#
_symmetry.space_group_name_H-M   'P 1'
#
loop_
_entity.id
_entity.type
_entity.pdbx_description
1 polymer ?
#
loop_
_entity_poly.entity_id
_entity_poly.type
_entity_poly.pdbx_seq_one_letter_code
_entity_poly.pdbx_strand_id
1 'polypeptide(L)'
;MRLLQVVRAGVRRVGVVDGALVRLVDGPASVVAVAEAAFLSGRSLEEAAAARLSAETLDYDAIHAGASEWRILPPADHPVEPARCVVTGTGLTHSSSAKSRNAMHASAEELTDSMRVYR
;
A
#
# COMPACT_ATOMS: atom_id res chain seq x y z
N MET A 1 -9.32 9.22 2.38
CA MET A 1 -8.30 9.89 1.54
C MET A 1 -7.59 8.85 0.65
N ARG A 2 -7.03 9.24 -0.51
CA ARG A 2 -6.20 8.35 -1.35
C ARG A 2 -4.77 8.88 -1.43
N LEU A 3 -3.80 8.09 -0.97
CA LEU A 3 -2.37 8.43 -1.05
C LEU A 3 -1.69 7.68 -2.19
N LEU A 4 -0.70 8.33 -2.79
CA LEU A 4 0.12 7.82 -3.87
C LEU A 4 1.59 8.09 -3.53
N GLN A 5 2.48 7.15 -3.86
CA GLN A 5 3.92 7.38 -3.88
C GLN A 5 4.39 7.61 -5.31
N VAL A 6 5.18 8.65 -5.55
CA VAL A 6 5.75 8.95 -6.86
C VAL A 6 7.25 9.20 -6.77
N VAL A 7 7.96 8.93 -7.87
CA VAL A 7 9.39 9.22 -8.02
C VAL A 7 9.67 9.98 -9.32
N ARG A 8 10.58 10.96 -9.26
CA ARG A 8 11.16 11.62 -10.43
C ARG A 8 12.66 11.80 -10.19
N ALA A 9 13.48 11.35 -11.12
CA ALA A 9 14.95 11.46 -11.05
C ALA A 9 15.53 10.99 -9.68
N GLY A 10 14.99 9.89 -9.13
CA GLY A 10 15.41 9.33 -7.84
C GLY A 10 14.81 10.00 -6.60
N VAL A 11 14.13 11.14 -6.75
CA VAL A 11 13.47 11.84 -5.64
C VAL A 11 12.06 11.31 -5.44
N ARG A 12 11.79 10.77 -4.25
CA ARG A 12 10.50 10.21 -3.86
C ARG A 12 9.63 11.27 -3.18
N ARG A 13 8.34 11.29 -3.49
CA ARG A 13 7.34 12.13 -2.83
C ARG A 13 6.07 11.32 -2.58
N VAL A 14 5.31 11.76 -1.59
CA VAL A 14 3.93 11.30 -1.37
C VAL A 14 2.98 12.36 -1.93
N GLY A 15 1.85 11.93 -2.47
CA GLY A 15 0.79 12.81 -2.92
C GLY A 15 -0.59 12.34 -2.47
N VAL A 16 -1.51 13.30 -2.31
CA VAL A 16 -2.94 13.06 -2.10
C VAL A 16 -3.64 13.19 -3.45
N VAL A 17 -4.40 12.16 -3.85
CA VAL A 17 -5.19 12.20 -5.08
C VAL A 17 -6.50 12.96 -4.82
N ASP A 18 -6.68 14.05 -5.54
CA ASP A 18 -7.83 14.97 -5.49
C ASP A 18 -8.41 15.13 -6.90
N GLY A 19 -9.43 14.33 -7.22
CA GLY A 19 -9.98 14.25 -8.57
C GLY A 19 -8.93 13.81 -9.60
N ALA A 20 -8.66 14.70 -10.58
CA ALA A 20 -7.67 14.52 -11.64
C ALA A 20 -6.26 15.00 -11.24
N LEU A 21 -6.10 15.55 -10.04
CA LEU A 21 -4.83 16.09 -9.56
C LEU A 21 -4.24 15.22 -8.45
N VAL A 22 -2.92 15.25 -8.35
CA VAL A 22 -2.18 14.77 -7.19
C VAL A 22 -1.52 15.98 -6.53
N ARG A 23 -1.93 16.31 -5.31
CA ARG A 23 -1.28 17.36 -4.52
C ARG A 23 -0.15 16.74 -3.70
N LEU A 24 1.08 17.22 -3.87
CA LEU A 24 2.23 16.64 -3.17
C LEU A 24 2.22 17.00 -1.69
N VAL A 25 2.75 16.09 -0.87
CA VAL A 25 2.93 16.22 0.57
C VAL A 25 4.41 16.50 0.85
N ASP A 26 4.70 17.57 1.59
CA ASP A 26 6.06 17.98 1.92
C ASP A 26 6.60 17.24 3.14
N GLY A 27 7.87 16.84 3.09
CA GLY A 27 8.58 16.15 4.17
C GLY A 27 8.68 14.64 3.96
N PRO A 28 7.62 13.84 4.14
CA PRO A 28 7.68 12.39 4.00
C PRO A 28 8.00 11.91 2.56
N ALA A 29 8.93 10.97 2.45
CA ALA A 29 9.32 10.33 1.19
C ALA A 29 8.58 9.00 0.91
N SER A 30 7.74 8.54 1.84
CA SER A 30 6.91 7.33 1.72
C SER A 30 5.63 7.47 2.55
N VAL A 31 4.60 6.71 2.20
CA VAL A 31 3.32 6.62 2.93
C VAL A 31 3.56 6.07 4.34
N VAL A 32 4.51 5.14 4.51
CA VAL A 32 4.92 4.64 5.83
C VAL A 32 5.42 5.80 6.70
N ALA A 33 6.24 6.70 6.17
CA ALA A 33 6.71 7.87 6.92
C ALA A 33 5.56 8.86 7.27
N VAL A 34 4.53 8.99 6.42
CA VAL A 34 3.32 9.76 6.78
C VAL A 34 2.59 9.09 7.94
N ALA A 35 2.43 7.76 7.89
CA ALA A 35 1.77 6.99 8.93
C ALA A 35 2.52 7.04 10.27
N GLU A 36 3.85 6.93 10.25
CA GLU A 36 4.69 7.10 11.44
C GLU A 36 4.53 8.51 12.04
N ALA A 37 4.56 9.56 11.21
CA ALA A 37 4.34 10.92 11.68
C ALA A 37 2.93 11.13 12.25
N ALA A 38 1.91 10.50 11.67
CA ALA A 38 0.54 10.52 12.17
C ALA A 38 0.47 9.85 13.56
N PHE A 39 1.01 8.64 13.67
CA PHE A 39 1.08 7.87 14.91
C PHE A 39 1.79 8.64 16.03
N LEU A 40 3.00 9.16 15.76
CA LEU A 40 3.80 9.91 16.74
C LEU A 40 3.15 11.22 17.18
N SER A 41 2.32 11.83 16.33
CA SER A 41 1.63 13.09 16.64
C SER A 41 0.21 12.89 17.19
N GLY A 42 -0.26 11.65 17.33
CA GLY A 42 -1.62 11.34 17.78
C GLY A 42 -2.71 11.82 16.81
N ARG A 43 -2.38 11.96 15.53
CA ARG A 43 -3.29 12.42 14.47
C ARG A 43 -3.70 11.27 13.57
N SER A 44 -4.84 11.42 12.90
CA SER A 44 -5.19 10.55 11.78
C SER A 44 -4.20 10.70 10.62
N LEU A 45 -4.15 9.69 9.75
CA LEU A 45 -3.34 9.74 8.53
C LEU A 45 -3.77 10.91 7.63
N GLU A 46 -5.08 11.14 7.53
CA GLU A 46 -5.70 12.28 6.86
C GLU A 46 -5.18 13.61 7.37
N GLU A 47 -5.23 13.87 8.67
CA GLU A 47 -4.75 15.12 9.26
C GLU A 47 -3.24 15.30 9.06
N ALA A 48 -2.46 14.22 9.19
CA ALA A 48 -1.01 14.28 9.04
C ALA A 48 -0.57 14.61 7.60
N ALA A 49 -1.28 14.08 6.60
CA ALA A 49 -1.06 14.39 5.19
C ALA A 49 -1.57 15.79 4.84
N ALA A 50 -2.79 16.14 5.27
CA ALA A 50 -3.42 17.43 5.01
C ALA A 50 -2.59 18.60 5.55
N ALA A 51 -2.00 18.45 6.73
CA ALA A 51 -1.15 19.47 7.36
C ALA A 51 0.14 19.79 6.59
N ARG A 52 0.49 18.99 5.58
CA ARG A 52 1.73 19.11 4.80
C ARG A 52 1.48 19.17 3.30
N LEU A 53 0.24 19.45 2.88
CA LEU A 53 -0.07 19.63 1.47
C LEU A 53 0.68 20.84 0.92
N SER A 54 1.49 20.58 -0.11
CA SER A 54 2.20 21.61 -0.86
C SER A 54 1.26 22.29 -1.87
N ALA A 55 1.71 23.41 -2.43
CA ALA A 55 1.07 24.03 -3.59
C ALA A 55 1.35 23.28 -4.91
N GLU A 56 2.31 22.35 -4.91
CA GLU A 56 2.68 21.58 -6.09
C GLU A 56 1.60 20.53 -6.39
N THR A 57 1.08 20.58 -7.61
CA THR A 57 0.07 19.63 -8.12
C THR A 57 0.57 18.99 -9.40
N LEU A 58 0.21 17.72 -9.58
CA LEU A 58 0.55 16.93 -10.75
C LEU A 58 -0.73 16.41 -11.41
N ASP A 59 -0.70 16.22 -12.72
CA ASP A 59 -1.78 15.56 -13.46
C ASP A 59 -1.75 14.05 -13.17
N TYR A 60 -2.81 13.53 -12.55
CA TYR A 60 -2.88 12.13 -12.15
C TYR A 60 -2.91 11.17 -13.35
N ASP A 61 -3.65 11.54 -14.40
CA ASP A 61 -3.83 10.69 -15.59
C ASP A 61 -2.52 10.62 -16.38
N ALA A 62 -1.78 11.72 -16.48
CA ALA A 62 -0.46 11.74 -17.10
C ALA A 62 0.55 10.85 -16.35
N ILE A 63 0.50 10.81 -15.01
CA ILE A 63 1.34 9.88 -14.22
C ILE A 63 0.91 8.44 -14.47
N HIS A 64 -0.40 8.17 -14.39
CA HIS A 64 -0.96 6.83 -14.54
C HIS A 64 -0.70 6.23 -15.93
N ALA A 65 -0.82 7.05 -16.98
CA ALA A 65 -0.52 6.68 -18.37
C ALA A 65 0.98 6.63 -18.67
N GLY A 66 1.86 7.01 -17.74
CA GLY A 66 3.32 7.03 -17.94
C GLY A 66 3.82 8.18 -18.82
N ALA A 67 2.96 9.16 -19.14
CA ALA A 67 3.28 10.34 -19.94
C ALA A 67 3.93 11.48 -19.13
N SER A 68 3.92 11.39 -17.80
CA SER A 68 4.61 12.32 -16.89
C SER A 68 6.12 12.02 -16.82
N GLU A 69 6.91 12.87 -16.16
CA GLU A 69 8.26 12.51 -15.68
C GLU A 69 8.21 11.75 -14.35
N TRP A 70 7.10 11.89 -13.62
CA TRP A 70 6.85 11.18 -12.38
C TRP A 70 6.39 9.74 -12.69
N ARG A 71 6.82 8.79 -11.86
CA ARG A 71 6.41 7.38 -11.94
C ARG A 71 5.76 6.96 -10.64
N ILE A 72 4.70 6.17 -10.73
CA ILE A 72 4.05 5.56 -9.56
C ILE A 72 4.99 4.53 -8.95
N LEU A 73 5.10 4.56 -7.62
CA LEU A 73 5.76 3.56 -6.80
C LEU A 73 4.71 2.67 -6.11
N PRO A 74 5.11 1.52 -5.53
CA PRO A 74 4.22 0.74 -4.67
C PRO A 74 3.53 1.64 -3.63
N PRO A 75 2.27 1.36 -3.26
CA PRO A 75 1.50 2.23 -2.36
C PRO A 75 2.11 2.31 -0.95
N ALA A 76 2.84 1.26 -0.55
CA ALA A 76 3.64 1.23 0.66
C ALA A 76 4.89 0.38 0.41
N ASP A 77 6.03 0.85 0.92
CA ASP A 77 7.31 0.15 0.96
C ASP A 77 8.17 0.75 2.09
N HIS A 78 9.32 0.11 2.37
CA HIS A 78 10.27 0.59 3.37
C HIS A 78 11.60 0.95 2.70
N PRO A 79 11.76 2.19 2.17
CA PRO A 79 12.86 2.52 1.27
C PRO A 79 14.25 2.41 1.89
N VAL A 80 14.37 2.62 3.21
CA VAL A 80 15.65 2.54 3.93
C VAL A 80 16.01 1.10 4.33
N GLU A 81 15.00 0.27 4.60
CA GLU A 81 15.20 -1.08 5.13
C GLU A 81 14.19 -2.04 4.49
N PRO A 82 14.42 -2.46 3.22
CA PRO A 82 13.46 -3.24 2.46
C PRO A 82 13.01 -4.54 3.14
N ALA A 83 13.85 -5.12 4.01
CA ALA A 83 13.53 -6.31 4.79
C ALA A 83 12.34 -6.14 5.75
N ARG A 84 11.93 -4.91 6.07
CA ARG A 84 10.72 -4.62 6.86
C ARG A 84 9.42 -4.72 6.04
N CYS A 85 9.50 -4.76 4.73
CA CYS A 85 8.34 -4.87 3.85
C CYS A 85 8.27 -6.30 3.27
N VAL A 86 7.52 -7.17 3.95
CA VAL A 86 7.31 -8.55 3.51
C VAL A 86 5.90 -8.69 2.95
N VAL A 87 5.80 -9.16 1.71
CA VAL A 87 4.51 -9.51 1.11
C VAL A 87 4.31 -11.02 1.29
N THR A 88 3.33 -11.38 2.12
CA THR A 88 2.92 -12.78 2.30
C THR A 88 1.53 -12.99 1.73
N GLY A 89 1.33 -14.15 1.08
CA GLY A 89 0.02 -14.57 0.59
C GLY A 89 -0.53 -15.69 1.45
N THR A 90 -1.82 -15.64 1.77
CA THR A 90 -2.54 -16.79 2.32
C THR A 90 -3.61 -17.25 1.34
N GLY A 91 -3.59 -18.54 1.00
CA GLY A 91 -4.48 -19.14 0.00
C GLY A 91 -5.81 -19.68 0.56
N LEU A 92 -6.15 -19.37 1.81
CA LEU A 92 -7.32 -19.95 2.50
C LEU A 92 -8.37 -18.93 2.93
N THR A 93 -8.36 -17.73 2.35
CA THR A 93 -9.27 -16.65 2.75
C THR A 93 -10.68 -16.76 2.14
N HIS A 94 -10.86 -17.61 1.11
CA HIS A 94 -12.16 -17.89 0.51
C HIS A 94 -12.51 -19.37 0.69
N SER A 95 -13.78 -19.65 1.03
CA SER A 95 -14.27 -21.01 1.29
C SER A 95 -14.04 -21.96 0.10
N SER A 96 -14.07 -21.44 -1.12
CA SER A 96 -13.78 -22.22 -2.34
C SER A 96 -12.30 -22.61 -2.46
N SER A 97 -11.37 -21.77 -1.97
CA SER A 97 -9.94 -22.07 -1.94
C SER A 97 -9.62 -23.14 -0.89
N ALA A 98 -10.29 -23.09 0.26
CA ALA A 98 -10.22 -24.14 1.29
C ALA A 98 -10.78 -25.48 0.78
N LYS A 99 -11.93 -25.47 0.11
CA LYS A 99 -12.52 -26.69 -0.51
C LYS A 99 -11.61 -27.33 -1.55
N SER A 100 -11.00 -26.54 -2.43
CA SER A 100 -10.10 -27.05 -3.47
C SER A 100 -8.84 -27.69 -2.87
N ARG A 101 -8.24 -27.06 -1.85
CA ARG A 101 -7.10 -27.65 -1.12
C ARG A 101 -7.52 -28.94 -0.39
N ASN A 102 -8.67 -28.95 0.28
CA ASN A 102 -9.18 -30.13 0.98
C ASN A 102 -9.45 -31.29 0.01
N ALA A 103 -9.95 -31.02 -1.19
CA ALA A 103 -10.18 -32.04 -2.22
C ALA A 103 -8.86 -32.68 -2.69
N MET A 104 -7.77 -31.93 -2.77
CA MET A 104 -6.43 -32.45 -3.10
C MET A 104 -5.81 -33.29 -1.97
N HIS A 105 -6.24 -33.09 -0.72
CA HIS A 105 -5.77 -33.83 0.47
C HIS A 105 -6.81 -34.82 1.02
N ALA A 106 -7.88 -35.12 0.27
CA ALA A 106 -9.00 -35.94 0.74
C ALA A 106 -8.63 -37.41 1.05
N SER A 107 -7.43 -37.87 0.70
CA SER A 107 -6.90 -39.20 1.04
C SER A 107 -6.15 -39.25 2.38
N ALA A 108 -6.05 -38.14 3.13
CA ALA A 108 -5.46 -38.14 4.46
C ALA A 108 -6.53 -38.50 5.51
N GLU A 109 -6.31 -39.57 6.28
CA GLU A 109 -7.24 -40.05 7.33
C GLU A 109 -7.38 -39.06 8.51
N GLU A 110 -6.41 -38.18 8.73
CA GLU A 110 -6.45 -37.16 9.79
C GLU A 110 -6.56 -35.73 9.24
N LEU A 111 -7.51 -34.99 9.80
CA LEU A 111 -7.69 -33.56 9.52
C LEU A 111 -6.49 -32.77 10.05
N THR A 112 -5.83 -32.04 9.15
CA THR A 112 -4.78 -31.08 9.54
C THR A 112 -5.37 -29.89 10.31
N ASP A 113 -4.57 -29.24 11.15
CA ASP A 113 -5.05 -28.12 11.98
C ASP A 113 -5.61 -26.95 11.16
N SER A 114 -5.09 -26.71 9.96
CA SER A 114 -5.67 -25.73 9.04
C SER A 114 -7.09 -26.11 8.59
N MET A 115 -7.37 -27.40 8.37
CA MET A 115 -8.71 -27.85 7.95
C MET A 115 -9.76 -27.68 9.05
N ARG A 116 -9.35 -27.74 10.33
CA ARG A 116 -10.25 -27.57 11.48
C ARG A 116 -10.78 -26.14 11.63
N VAL A 117 -9.98 -25.14 11.26
CA VAL A 117 -10.35 -23.70 11.36
C VAL A 117 -11.39 -23.28 10.31
N TYR A 118 -11.50 -24.02 9.19
CA TYR A 118 -12.41 -23.72 8.08
C TYR A 118 -13.58 -24.70 7.94
N ARG A 119 -13.88 -25.48 8.99
CA ARG A 119 -15.20 -26.12 9.17
C ARG A 119 -16.19 -25.09 9.71
#